data_AF-A0A9E5QGT4-F1
#
_entry.id   AF-A0A9E5QGT4-F1
#
_cell.length_a   1.000
_cell.length_b   1.000
_cell.length_c   1.000
_cell.angle_alpha   90.00
_cell.angle_beta   90.00
_cell.angle_gamma   90.00
#
_symmetry.space_group_name_H-M   'P 1'
#
loop_
_entity.id
_entity.type
_entity.pdbx_description
1 polymer ?
#
loop_
_entity_poly.entity_id
_entity_poly.type
_entity_poly.pdbx_seq_one_letter_code
_entity_poly.pdbx_strand_id
1 'polypeptide(L)'
;PIANDSFERIYFTGESEPRAFANDLNSSPWDQSVDYYKIGAAKPSAAATFSSGHTGGTSYRAYVYTYVTRYGEETGPSPVLSTTTYDTGNVVIDGFTQPPAGYALRTKVGSNAPKIRVYRTNSSLLGAEFQYVGEFDIDAFNFSTGTYTDSVDDADLGEVLPTEDYEGIPSDLNGLIGTEGGYLAGFKGNELYLSEPYLPHAWPDEYRMSFDYDIVGLGYSGSTLFVITEGTPYYLIGTSPETLSPKRIQGFYPCRSKRSIVSTPRGVLYSSYEGLILINQNGVQVVTAKYLSPTDWEEYEPEFIHGQYYGDKYFGFYSNANVGTFIFDFVNDTWTTINKYYQASYRRIAQGSMYLIYSASDTTIRLWEGDRYNYFYYTWKSKKYLLKQDTGFTCGQIIVDQEEYNKVLDSIVDDQYIETINAAIWATGDLQDTFNTKEFNDDEFNGSALLDINDVAIDAEILFSLWVDNTKILERTVTADSYFRIPPKRGRRIEIQLSGYIPIRRAIIAQSPEEL
;
A
#
# COMPACT_ATOMS: atom_id res chain seq x y z
N PRO A 1 -4.56 10.58 -9.01
CA PRO A 1 -5.81 11.35 -8.83
C PRO A 1 -6.20 12.12 -10.09
N ILE A 2 -5.24 12.70 -10.83
CA ILE A 2 -5.50 13.53 -12.01
C ILE A 2 -5.86 12.65 -13.21
N ALA A 3 -6.98 12.95 -13.88
CA ALA A 3 -7.40 12.27 -15.09
C ALA A 3 -6.48 12.64 -16.26
N ASN A 4 -6.06 11.65 -17.07
CA ASN A 4 -5.17 11.84 -18.22
C ASN A 4 -3.88 12.62 -17.90
N ASP A 5 -3.26 12.32 -16.75
CA ASP A 5 -2.02 12.98 -16.35
C ASP A 5 -0.87 12.67 -17.31
N SER A 6 -0.54 13.64 -18.17
CA SER A 6 0.54 13.53 -19.16
C SER A 6 1.92 13.34 -18.54
N PHE A 7 2.06 13.68 -17.25
CA PHE A 7 3.32 13.62 -16.53
C PHE A 7 3.48 12.37 -15.66
N GLU A 8 2.47 11.48 -15.65
CA GLU A 8 2.46 10.22 -14.87
C GLU A 8 2.89 10.41 -13.41
N ARG A 9 2.34 11.44 -12.74
CA ARG A 9 2.85 11.87 -11.43
C ARG A 9 2.53 10.87 -10.32
N ILE A 10 3.53 10.64 -9.48
CA ILE A 10 3.42 9.82 -8.27
C ILE A 10 3.67 10.73 -7.07
N TYR A 11 2.68 10.86 -6.21
CA TYR A 11 2.73 11.69 -5.00
C TYR A 11 3.07 10.83 -3.79
N PHE A 12 3.95 11.30 -2.92
CA PHE A 12 4.36 10.57 -1.74
C PHE A 12 4.70 11.49 -0.55
N THR A 13 4.63 10.91 0.65
CA THR A 13 4.93 11.54 1.94
C THR A 13 5.84 10.60 2.75
N GLY A 14 6.30 11.05 3.92
CA GLY A 14 7.21 10.28 4.78
C GLY A 14 8.69 10.71 4.67
N GLU A 15 8.97 11.66 3.78
CA GLU A 15 10.21 12.45 3.75
C GLU A 15 10.07 13.71 4.63
N SER A 16 11.07 14.59 4.63
CA SER A 16 10.99 15.90 5.33
C SER A 16 9.87 16.80 4.82
N GLU A 17 9.36 16.54 3.63
CA GLU A 17 8.29 17.29 2.98
C GLU A 17 7.58 16.42 1.93
N PRO A 18 6.32 16.72 1.57
CA PRO A 18 5.63 15.99 0.52
C PRO A 18 6.25 16.24 -0.85
N ARG A 19 6.48 15.16 -1.58
CA ARG A 19 7.20 15.17 -2.86
C ARG A 19 6.40 14.43 -3.93
N ALA A 20 6.66 14.78 -5.17
CA ALA A 20 6.14 14.05 -6.32
C ALA A 20 7.23 13.76 -7.33
N PHE A 21 7.11 12.59 -7.95
CA PHE A 21 7.84 12.24 -9.17
C PHE A 21 7.00 12.65 -10.38
N ALA A 22 7.67 13.02 -11.47
CA ALA A 22 7.06 13.29 -12.76
C ALA A 22 7.98 12.74 -13.84
N ASN A 23 7.41 12.12 -14.89
CA ASN A 23 8.17 11.47 -15.95
C ASN A 23 9.19 12.41 -16.63
N ASP A 24 8.87 13.69 -16.70
CA ASP A 24 9.73 14.69 -17.30
C ASP A 24 10.95 15.01 -16.40
N LEU A 25 10.84 14.86 -15.08
CA LEU A 25 11.94 15.12 -14.15
C LEU A 25 12.96 13.98 -14.06
N ASN A 26 12.61 12.79 -14.53
CA ASN A 26 13.44 11.60 -14.35
C ASN A 26 14.76 11.71 -15.13
N SER A 27 15.88 11.57 -14.41
CA SER A 27 17.20 11.44 -15.00
C SER A 27 17.47 10.00 -15.45
N SER A 28 18.57 9.80 -16.18
CA SER A 28 19.05 8.49 -16.60
C SER A 28 20.53 8.36 -16.25
N PRO A 29 20.91 7.56 -15.24
CA PRO A 29 20.06 6.66 -14.43
C PRO A 29 19.14 7.43 -13.47
N TRP A 30 17.95 6.88 -13.20
CA TRP A 30 16.98 7.48 -12.28
C TRP A 30 17.50 7.50 -10.83
N ASP A 31 17.26 8.59 -10.12
CA ASP A 31 17.64 8.77 -8.73
C ASP A 31 16.54 9.47 -7.92
N GLN A 32 15.89 8.71 -7.03
CA GLN A 32 14.82 9.21 -6.15
C GLN A 32 15.22 10.40 -5.27
N SER A 33 16.52 10.58 -5.02
CA SER A 33 17.03 11.65 -4.14
C SER A 33 17.14 13.00 -4.83
N VAL A 34 16.97 13.06 -6.15
CA VAL A 34 17.07 14.29 -6.95
C VAL A 34 15.94 14.45 -7.96
N ASP A 35 15.38 13.35 -8.47
CA ASP A 35 14.37 13.36 -9.55
C ASP A 35 12.94 13.62 -9.01
N TYR A 36 12.77 14.63 -8.16
CA TYR A 36 11.49 15.00 -7.56
C TYR A 36 11.24 16.52 -7.59
N TYR A 37 9.99 16.90 -7.33
CA TYR A 37 9.61 18.25 -6.96
C TYR A 37 8.73 18.24 -5.70
N LYS A 38 8.70 19.36 -4.99
CA LYS A 38 7.87 19.58 -3.81
C LYS A 38 6.44 19.87 -4.26
N ILE A 39 5.45 19.26 -3.61
CA ILE A 39 4.02 19.46 -3.92
C ILE A 39 3.52 20.70 -3.16
N GLY A 40 2.52 21.40 -3.71
CA GLY A 40 1.80 22.45 -2.99
C GLY A 40 2.70 23.64 -2.67
N ALA A 41 3.09 24.40 -3.70
CA ALA A 41 3.88 25.61 -3.53
C ALA A 41 3.30 26.52 -2.44
N ALA A 42 4.16 27.00 -1.55
CA ALA A 42 3.75 27.97 -0.55
C ALA A 42 3.27 29.24 -1.26
N LYS A 43 2.11 29.75 -0.84
CA LYS A 43 1.57 31.03 -1.30
C LYS A 43 2.56 32.17 -1.02
N PRO A 44 2.48 33.30 -1.75
CA PRO A 44 3.37 34.42 -1.52
C PRO A 44 3.26 34.95 -0.08
N SER A 45 4.39 35.17 0.59
CA SER A 45 4.43 35.48 2.03
C SER A 45 4.23 36.96 2.36
N ALA A 46 4.29 37.85 1.36
CA ALA A 46 4.13 39.28 1.54
C ALA A 46 3.26 39.90 0.44
N ALA A 47 2.50 40.93 0.82
CA ALA A 47 1.80 41.78 -0.13
C ALA A 47 2.79 42.46 -1.07
N ALA A 48 2.36 42.69 -2.30
CA ALA A 48 3.04 43.60 -3.22
C ALA A 48 2.96 45.06 -2.69
N THR A 49 3.57 46.01 -3.40
CA THR A 49 3.54 47.44 -3.04
C THR A 49 3.08 48.29 -4.21
N PHE A 50 2.40 49.41 -3.93
CA PHE A 50 2.14 50.42 -4.95
C PHE A 50 3.42 51.20 -5.23
N SER A 51 3.81 51.27 -6.50
CA SER A 51 4.97 52.04 -6.95
C SER A 51 4.55 53.44 -7.44
N SER A 52 3.60 53.51 -8.38
CA SER A 52 3.12 54.78 -8.95
C SER A 52 1.86 54.59 -9.81
N GLY A 53 1.46 55.62 -10.57
CA GLY A 53 0.55 55.48 -11.71
C GLY A 53 -0.95 55.71 -11.45
N HIS A 54 -1.37 55.84 -10.19
CA HIS A 54 -2.76 56.18 -9.84
C HIS A 54 -2.88 57.56 -9.20
N THR A 55 -4.03 58.22 -9.41
CA THR A 55 -4.37 59.48 -8.74
C THR A 55 -5.19 59.22 -7.46
N GLY A 56 -5.03 60.12 -6.48
CA GLY A 56 -5.75 60.08 -5.21
C GLY A 56 -7.25 60.38 -5.37
N GLY A 57 -8.12 59.49 -4.89
CA GLY A 57 -9.58 59.60 -4.91
C GLY A 57 -10.27 59.09 -3.65
N THR A 58 -11.49 58.58 -3.81
CA THR A 58 -12.32 58.01 -2.72
C THR A 58 -12.71 56.55 -2.94
N SER A 59 -12.17 55.90 -3.98
CA SER A 59 -12.50 54.52 -4.31
C SER A 59 -11.54 53.54 -3.63
N TYR A 60 -12.09 52.42 -3.18
CA TYR A 60 -11.31 51.29 -2.68
C TYR A 60 -10.82 50.45 -3.85
N ARG A 61 -9.55 50.05 -3.82
CA ARG A 61 -9.00 49.05 -4.72
C ARG A 61 -7.99 48.18 -3.99
N ALA A 62 -8.13 46.87 -4.16
CA ALA A 62 -7.26 45.87 -3.57
C ALA A 62 -6.76 44.88 -4.60
N TYR A 63 -5.53 44.42 -4.42
CA TYR A 63 -4.80 43.48 -5.26
C TYR A 63 -4.27 42.31 -4.44
N VAL A 64 -4.22 41.15 -5.08
CA VAL A 64 -3.47 39.97 -4.64
C VAL A 64 -2.77 39.35 -5.82
N TYR A 65 -1.78 38.50 -5.56
CA TYR A 65 -1.14 37.70 -6.60
C TYR A 65 -0.93 36.25 -6.13
N THR A 66 -0.83 35.34 -7.09
CA THR A 66 -0.62 33.91 -6.88
C THR A 66 0.57 33.43 -7.72
N TYR A 67 1.08 32.23 -7.40
CA TYR A 67 2.04 31.53 -8.25
C TYR A 67 1.35 30.41 -9.01
N VAL A 68 1.70 30.27 -10.29
CA VAL A 68 1.26 29.15 -11.13
C VAL A 68 2.49 28.34 -11.53
N THR A 69 2.50 27.06 -11.18
CA THR A 69 3.59 26.14 -11.55
C THR A 69 3.57 25.85 -13.05
N ARG A 70 4.66 25.31 -13.59
CA ARG A 70 4.70 24.85 -15.00
C ARG A 70 3.68 23.76 -15.33
N TYR A 71 3.09 23.13 -14.30
CA TYR A 71 2.03 22.13 -14.43
C TYR A 71 0.62 22.75 -14.37
N GLY A 72 0.51 24.08 -14.29
CA GLY A 72 -0.77 24.80 -14.20
C GLY A 72 -1.40 24.76 -12.82
N GLU A 73 -0.63 24.46 -11.78
CA GLU A 73 -1.11 24.40 -10.40
C GLU A 73 -0.97 25.79 -9.78
N GLU A 74 -2.06 26.33 -9.26
CA GLU A 74 -2.12 27.70 -8.73
C GLU A 74 -2.19 27.69 -7.20
N THR A 75 -1.39 28.55 -6.56
CA THR A 75 -1.37 28.69 -5.10
C THR A 75 -2.52 29.56 -4.59
N GLY A 76 -2.71 29.58 -3.26
CA GLY A 76 -3.46 30.65 -2.61
C GLY A 76 -2.84 32.03 -2.82
N PRO A 77 -3.61 33.10 -2.51
CA PRO A 77 -3.19 34.48 -2.75
C PRO A 77 -2.15 34.98 -1.73
N SER A 78 -1.40 35.99 -2.15
CA SER A 78 -0.60 36.83 -1.25
C SER A 78 -1.50 37.54 -0.23
N PRO A 79 -0.93 38.07 0.87
CA PRO A 79 -1.58 39.11 1.65
C PRO A 79 -2.06 40.27 0.77
N VAL A 80 -3.20 40.86 1.12
CA VAL A 80 -3.87 41.88 0.31
C VAL A 80 -3.07 43.19 0.30
N LEU A 81 -2.78 43.70 -0.90
CA LEU A 81 -2.34 45.08 -1.12
C LEU A 81 -3.58 45.93 -1.39
N SER A 82 -3.89 46.93 -0.56
CA SER A 82 -5.08 47.78 -0.77
C SER A 82 -4.82 49.28 -0.62
N THR A 83 -5.63 50.07 -1.30
CA THR A 83 -5.70 51.53 -1.18
C THR A 83 -7.16 51.97 -1.13
N THR A 84 -7.46 52.99 -0.32
CA THR A 84 -8.80 53.61 -0.21
C THR A 84 -8.90 54.92 -1.00
N THR A 85 -7.81 55.32 -1.63
CA THR A 85 -7.69 56.59 -2.33
C THR A 85 -7.46 56.39 -3.82
N TYR A 86 -8.06 55.38 -4.45
CA TYR A 86 -7.98 55.24 -5.90
C TYR A 86 -9.00 56.17 -6.58
N ASP A 87 -8.64 56.72 -7.75
CA ASP A 87 -9.55 57.45 -8.64
C ASP A 87 -9.42 56.95 -10.08
N THR A 88 -8.33 57.30 -10.75
CA THR A 88 -8.06 56.93 -12.15
C THR A 88 -6.58 56.64 -12.37
N GLY A 89 -6.25 56.08 -13.55
CA GLY A 89 -4.88 55.80 -13.97
C GLY A 89 -4.48 54.34 -13.84
N ASN A 90 -3.39 53.99 -14.54
CA ASN A 90 -2.83 52.65 -14.58
C ASN A 90 -1.98 52.41 -13.33
N VAL A 91 -2.35 51.45 -12.51
CA VAL A 91 -1.68 51.19 -11.24
C VAL A 91 -0.39 50.42 -11.51
N VAL A 92 0.75 50.97 -11.08
CA VAL A 92 2.04 50.27 -11.14
C VAL A 92 2.31 49.60 -9.80
N ILE A 93 2.47 48.28 -9.85
CA ILE A 93 2.69 47.39 -8.70
C ILE A 93 4.13 46.88 -8.74
N ASP A 94 4.79 46.85 -7.59
CA ASP A 94 6.15 46.34 -7.38
C ASP A 94 6.17 45.42 -6.14
N GLY A 95 7.33 44.94 -5.72
CA GLY A 95 7.49 44.19 -4.47
C GLY A 95 6.94 42.76 -4.51
N PHE A 96 6.75 42.19 -5.71
CA PHE A 96 6.43 40.77 -5.85
C PHE A 96 7.54 39.92 -5.22
N THR A 97 7.15 38.91 -4.46
CA THR A 97 8.13 38.05 -3.80
C THR A 97 8.66 36.98 -4.76
N GLN A 98 9.91 36.57 -4.58
CA GLN A 98 10.47 35.47 -5.36
C GLN A 98 9.89 34.14 -4.86
N PRO A 99 9.38 33.28 -5.76
CA PRO A 99 8.83 31.99 -5.33
C PRO A 99 9.88 31.08 -4.70
N PRO A 100 9.49 30.20 -3.76
CA PRO A 100 10.40 29.24 -3.15
C PRO A 100 10.90 28.20 -4.16
N ALA A 101 12.12 27.73 -3.97
CA ALA A 101 12.73 26.72 -4.83
C ALA A 101 12.13 25.32 -4.62
N GLY A 102 12.13 24.50 -5.68
CA GLY A 102 11.76 23.08 -5.62
C GLY A 102 10.31 22.76 -5.97
N TYR A 103 9.43 23.74 -6.19
CA TYR A 103 7.99 23.53 -6.45
C TYR A 103 7.58 23.60 -7.93
N ALA A 104 8.48 23.23 -8.85
CA ALA A 104 8.24 23.36 -10.30
C ALA A 104 7.89 24.80 -10.77
N LEU A 105 8.32 25.82 -10.00
CA LEU A 105 8.19 27.26 -10.27
C LEU A 105 9.38 27.82 -11.05
N ARG A 106 9.98 26.99 -11.91
CA ARG A 106 11.00 27.40 -12.89
C ARG A 106 10.71 26.71 -14.22
N THR A 107 10.89 27.45 -15.31
CA THR A 107 10.76 26.93 -16.67
C THR A 107 11.76 25.82 -16.87
N LYS A 108 11.28 24.77 -17.51
CA LYS A 108 12.14 23.74 -18.08
C LYS A 108 12.03 23.80 -19.60
N VAL A 109 13.12 23.50 -20.27
CA VAL A 109 13.14 23.48 -21.74
C VAL A 109 12.05 22.54 -22.24
N GLY A 110 11.13 23.06 -23.06
CA GLY A 110 10.00 22.30 -23.60
C GLY A 110 8.77 22.20 -22.68
N SER A 111 8.73 22.91 -21.54
CA SER A 111 7.54 23.03 -20.68
C SER A 111 6.89 24.41 -20.79
N ASN A 112 5.67 24.54 -20.26
CA ASN A 112 5.06 25.86 -20.01
C ASN A 112 5.93 26.67 -19.03
N ALA A 113 5.95 27.99 -19.20
CA ALA A 113 6.57 28.88 -18.24
C ALA A 113 5.67 29.00 -17.00
N PRO A 114 6.22 28.94 -15.78
CA PRO A 114 5.49 29.25 -14.56
C PRO A 114 5.22 30.76 -14.50
N LYS A 115 4.09 31.15 -13.90
CA LYS A 115 3.56 32.52 -13.99
C LYS A 115 3.22 33.10 -12.62
N ILE A 116 3.22 34.43 -12.54
CA ILE A 116 2.53 35.18 -11.49
C ILE A 116 1.24 35.70 -12.08
N ARG A 117 0.11 35.39 -11.44
CA ARG A 117 -1.20 35.95 -11.80
C ARG A 117 -1.56 37.05 -10.81
N VAL A 118 -2.10 38.15 -11.32
CA VAL A 118 -2.50 39.32 -10.55
C VAL A 118 -4.02 39.44 -10.60
N TYR A 119 -4.63 39.62 -9.44
CA TYR A 119 -6.07 39.78 -9.27
C TYR A 119 -6.37 41.09 -8.56
N ARG A 120 -7.53 41.69 -8.83
CA ARG A 120 -7.99 42.90 -8.16
C ARG A 120 -9.49 42.90 -7.89
N THR A 121 -9.90 43.67 -6.90
CA THR A 121 -11.32 43.92 -6.61
C THR A 121 -11.91 44.94 -7.60
N ASN A 122 -13.18 44.73 -7.98
CA ASN A 122 -13.95 45.75 -8.68
C ASN A 122 -14.27 46.93 -7.74
N SER A 123 -14.35 48.14 -8.26
CA SER A 123 -14.38 49.41 -7.53
C SER A 123 -15.70 49.70 -6.76
N SER A 124 -16.54 48.69 -6.52
CA SER A 124 -17.90 48.81 -6.00
C SER A 124 -18.13 48.24 -4.58
N LEU A 125 -17.38 48.74 -3.58
CA LEU A 125 -17.63 48.59 -2.12
C LEU A 125 -17.67 47.15 -1.52
N LEU A 126 -17.60 47.09 -0.18
CA LEU A 126 -17.38 45.92 0.69
C LEU A 126 -18.07 44.62 0.23
N GLY A 127 -17.26 43.58 -0.04
CA GLY A 127 -17.70 42.27 -0.51
C GLY A 127 -17.33 41.95 -1.96
N ALA A 128 -16.52 42.79 -2.63
CA ALA A 128 -16.03 42.54 -3.97
C ALA A 128 -15.05 41.34 -4.00
N GLU A 129 -15.33 40.40 -4.89
CA GLU A 129 -14.46 39.26 -5.19
C GLU A 129 -13.19 39.71 -5.95
N PHE A 130 -12.09 38.98 -5.78
CA PHE A 130 -10.87 39.23 -6.54
C PHE A 130 -11.02 38.68 -7.97
N GLN A 131 -10.86 39.52 -8.98
CA GLN A 131 -10.99 39.14 -10.39
C GLN A 131 -9.65 39.25 -11.13
N TYR A 132 -9.43 38.37 -12.10
CA TYR A 132 -8.20 38.29 -12.87
C TYR A 132 -7.92 39.56 -13.68
N VAL A 133 -6.71 40.09 -13.54
CA VAL A 133 -6.22 41.27 -14.27
C VAL A 133 -5.27 40.85 -15.39
N GLY A 134 -4.32 39.98 -15.07
CA GLY A 134 -3.30 39.54 -16.01
C GLY A 134 -2.22 38.71 -15.35
N GLU A 135 -1.25 38.29 -16.16
CA GLU A 135 -0.17 37.40 -15.72
C GLU A 135 1.15 37.71 -16.42
N PHE A 136 2.25 37.29 -15.81
CA PHE A 136 3.59 37.40 -16.39
C PHE A 136 4.48 36.22 -15.97
N ASP A 137 5.48 35.90 -16.80
CA ASP A 137 6.38 34.76 -16.56
C ASP A 137 7.34 35.03 -15.39
N ILE A 138 7.42 34.07 -14.46
CA ILE A 138 8.29 34.17 -13.27
C ILE A 138 9.76 34.33 -13.67
N ASP A 139 10.24 33.56 -14.66
CA ASP A 139 11.67 33.55 -15.03
C ASP A 139 12.11 34.80 -15.80
N ALA A 140 11.18 35.50 -16.44
CA ALA A 140 11.44 36.75 -17.13
C ALA A 140 11.37 37.97 -16.20
N PHE A 141 10.82 37.81 -15.00
CA PHE A 141 10.61 38.90 -14.06
C PHE A 141 11.85 39.16 -13.19
N ASN A 142 12.27 40.42 -13.12
CA ASN A 142 13.33 40.84 -12.21
C ASN A 142 12.74 41.21 -10.84
N PHE A 143 12.79 40.30 -9.88
CA PHE A 143 12.26 40.52 -8.52
C PHE A 143 12.92 41.65 -7.72
N SER A 144 14.04 42.22 -8.18
CA SER A 144 14.70 43.34 -7.49
C SER A 144 14.23 44.71 -7.97
N THR A 145 13.74 44.83 -9.21
CA THR A 145 13.41 46.13 -9.83
C THR A 145 12.22 46.09 -10.79
N GLY A 146 11.61 44.93 -10.99
CA GLY A 146 10.55 44.70 -11.96
C GLY A 146 9.22 45.20 -11.45
N THR A 147 8.41 45.77 -12.33
CA THR A 147 7.08 46.28 -11.99
C THR A 147 6.03 45.68 -12.92
N TYR A 148 4.81 45.51 -12.43
CA TYR A 148 3.64 45.16 -13.20
C TYR A 148 2.71 46.38 -13.32
N THR A 149 2.32 46.74 -14.53
CA THR A 149 1.39 47.85 -14.76
C THR A 149 0.01 47.29 -15.09
N ASP A 150 -0.94 47.55 -14.21
CA ASP A 150 -2.35 47.28 -14.45
C ASP A 150 -2.98 48.41 -15.26
N SER A 151 -3.38 48.09 -16.50
CA SER A 151 -4.07 48.98 -17.43
C SER A 151 -5.41 48.41 -17.89
N VAL A 152 -5.97 47.44 -17.17
CA VAL A 152 -7.23 46.77 -17.54
C VAL A 152 -8.41 47.58 -17.01
N ASP A 153 -9.45 47.77 -17.82
CA ASP A 153 -10.68 48.45 -17.39
C ASP A 153 -11.52 47.53 -16.50
N ASP A 154 -12.31 48.11 -15.57
CA ASP A 154 -13.13 47.32 -14.63
C ASP A 154 -14.16 46.41 -15.33
N ALA A 155 -14.56 46.74 -16.57
CA ALA A 155 -15.46 45.94 -17.39
C ALA A 155 -14.80 44.73 -18.07
N ASP A 156 -13.46 44.74 -18.17
CA ASP A 156 -12.67 43.72 -18.87
C ASP A 156 -11.93 42.79 -17.90
N LEU A 157 -12.26 42.86 -16.61
CA LEU A 157 -11.75 41.92 -15.61
C LEU A 157 -12.21 40.50 -15.92
N GLY A 158 -11.31 39.54 -15.74
CA GLY A 158 -11.54 38.14 -16.02
C GLY A 158 -12.30 37.41 -14.92
N GLU A 159 -12.02 36.11 -14.81
CA GLU A 159 -12.61 35.22 -13.82
C GLU A 159 -12.31 35.63 -12.38
N VAL A 160 -13.22 35.25 -11.47
CA VAL A 160 -13.02 35.35 -10.03
C VAL A 160 -11.93 34.36 -9.61
N LEU A 161 -11.07 34.77 -8.67
CA LEU A 161 -10.00 33.98 -8.08
C LEU A 161 -10.56 32.65 -7.52
N PRO A 162 -10.26 31.51 -8.13
CA PRO A 162 -10.79 30.23 -7.66
C PRO A 162 -10.00 29.63 -6.49
N THR A 163 -8.79 30.15 -6.23
CA THR A 163 -7.83 29.57 -5.27
C THR A 163 -7.74 30.34 -3.96
N GLU A 164 -8.75 31.15 -3.61
CA GLU A 164 -8.71 32.02 -2.42
C GLU A 164 -8.43 31.23 -1.13
N ASP A 165 -9.06 30.07 -0.98
CA ASP A 165 -8.94 29.19 0.19
C ASP A 165 -7.88 28.08 0.03
N TYR A 166 -7.09 28.11 -1.06
CA TYR A 166 -6.10 27.07 -1.33
C TYR A 166 -4.87 27.25 -0.46
N GLU A 167 -4.66 26.29 0.44
CA GLU A 167 -3.40 26.17 1.17
C GLU A 167 -2.49 25.10 0.57
N GLY A 168 -1.19 25.30 0.74
CA GLY A 168 -0.20 24.29 0.38
C GLY A 168 -0.28 23.07 1.29
N ILE A 169 0.19 21.93 0.78
CA ILE A 169 0.25 20.70 1.58
C ILE A 169 1.16 20.92 2.82
N PRO A 170 0.74 20.50 4.02
CA PRO A 170 1.58 20.61 5.20
C PRO A 170 2.90 19.84 5.04
N SER A 171 4.03 20.44 5.47
CA SER A 171 5.36 19.83 5.33
C SER A 171 5.50 18.49 6.05
N ASP A 172 4.87 18.34 7.21
CA ASP A 172 5.01 17.15 8.06
C ASP A 172 3.81 16.19 7.89
N LEU A 173 3.13 16.25 6.73
CA LEU A 173 2.01 15.39 6.45
C LEU A 173 2.45 13.94 6.26
N ASN A 174 1.71 13.02 6.88
CA ASN A 174 1.99 11.60 6.89
C ASN A 174 0.83 10.79 6.28
N GLY A 175 1.17 9.62 5.74
CA GLY A 175 0.19 8.58 5.38
C GLY A 175 -0.78 8.99 4.28
N LEU A 176 -0.24 9.57 3.21
CA LEU A 176 -0.99 9.98 2.03
C LEU A 176 -1.70 8.79 1.36
N ILE A 177 -3.01 8.92 1.16
CA ILE A 177 -3.82 7.98 0.40
C ILE A 177 -4.71 8.72 -0.60
N GLY A 178 -5.02 8.06 -1.72
CA GLY A 178 -5.98 8.56 -2.71
C GLY A 178 -7.33 7.88 -2.57
N THR A 179 -8.40 8.64 -2.82
CA THR A 179 -9.77 8.13 -2.83
C THR A 179 -10.32 8.05 -4.26
N GLU A 180 -11.45 7.36 -4.46
CA GLU A 180 -12.13 7.30 -5.76
C GLU A 180 -12.73 8.67 -6.15
N GLY A 181 -13.01 9.53 -5.17
CA GLY A 181 -13.47 10.90 -5.39
C GLY A 181 -12.38 11.84 -5.93
N GLY A 182 -11.17 11.35 -6.15
CA GLY A 182 -10.08 12.12 -6.76
C GLY A 182 -9.33 13.04 -5.80
N TYR A 183 -9.80 13.19 -4.56
CA TYR A 183 -9.08 13.91 -3.50
C TYR A 183 -8.09 12.99 -2.77
N LEU A 184 -7.06 13.60 -2.21
CA LEU A 184 -6.07 12.96 -1.36
C LEU A 184 -6.41 13.21 0.12
N ALA A 185 -6.03 12.26 0.96
CA ALA A 185 -6.12 12.38 2.41
C ALA A 185 -4.75 12.09 3.02
N GLY A 186 -4.38 12.86 4.04
CA GLY A 186 -3.18 12.64 4.84
C GLY A 186 -3.40 13.21 6.23
N PHE A 187 -2.49 12.94 7.16
CA PHE A 187 -2.66 13.37 8.55
C PHE A 187 -1.39 13.93 9.16
N LYS A 188 -1.54 14.73 10.22
CA LYS A 188 -0.47 15.21 11.08
C LYS A 188 -0.98 15.21 12.53
N GLY A 189 -0.33 14.43 13.40
CA GLY A 189 -0.82 14.23 14.77
C GLY A 189 -2.24 13.66 14.76
N ASN A 190 -3.16 14.34 15.43
CA ASN A 190 -4.59 14.01 15.48
C ASN A 190 -5.45 14.72 14.43
N GLU A 191 -4.85 15.44 13.48
CA GLU A 191 -5.58 16.17 12.44
C GLU A 191 -5.49 15.46 11.08
N LEU A 192 -6.63 15.29 10.43
CA LEU A 192 -6.76 14.85 9.05
C LEU A 192 -6.86 16.07 8.14
N TYR A 193 -6.10 16.03 7.06
CA TYR A 193 -6.10 17.01 5.99
C TYR A 193 -6.64 16.33 4.72
N LEU A 194 -7.36 17.10 3.91
CA LEU A 194 -7.94 16.64 2.66
C LEU A 194 -7.60 17.65 1.56
N SER A 195 -7.26 17.14 0.38
CA SER A 195 -7.05 18.00 -0.78
C SER A 195 -8.38 18.31 -1.48
N GLU A 196 -8.38 19.35 -2.31
CA GLU A 196 -9.40 19.51 -3.33
C GLU A 196 -9.46 18.28 -4.27
N PRO A 197 -10.65 17.90 -4.77
CA PRO A 197 -10.78 16.83 -5.76
C PRO A 197 -9.95 17.12 -7.00
N TYR A 198 -9.14 16.15 -7.42
CA TYR A 198 -8.29 16.23 -8.61
C TYR A 198 -7.20 17.31 -8.56
N LEU A 199 -7.00 17.98 -7.43
CA LEU A 199 -6.00 19.03 -7.23
C LEU A 199 -5.08 18.69 -6.03
N PRO A 200 -4.08 17.80 -6.21
CA PRO A 200 -3.19 17.34 -5.13
C PRO A 200 -2.37 18.43 -4.42
N HIS A 201 -2.29 19.64 -5.00
CA HIS A 201 -1.53 20.76 -4.46
C HIS A 201 -2.33 21.65 -3.52
N ALA A 202 -3.67 21.56 -3.53
CA ALA A 202 -4.56 22.44 -2.80
C ALA A 202 -5.20 21.70 -1.61
N TRP A 203 -4.95 22.17 -0.39
CA TRP A 203 -5.37 21.54 0.86
C TRP A 203 -6.08 22.56 1.78
N PRO A 204 -7.31 23.00 1.42
CA PRO A 204 -8.02 24.01 2.19
C PRO A 204 -8.18 23.65 3.67
N ASP A 205 -7.99 24.65 4.54
CA ASP A 205 -8.11 24.47 5.99
C ASP A 205 -9.54 24.12 6.43
N GLU A 206 -10.56 24.48 5.65
CA GLU A 206 -11.96 24.15 5.93
C GLU A 206 -12.23 22.63 5.93
N TYR A 207 -11.47 21.85 5.16
CA TYR A 207 -11.61 20.39 5.15
C TYR A 207 -10.86 19.70 6.29
N ARG A 208 -10.16 20.45 7.15
CA ARG A 208 -9.39 19.88 8.24
C ARG A 208 -10.33 19.32 9.31
N MET A 209 -10.04 18.12 9.77
CA MET A 209 -10.82 17.45 10.83
C MET A 209 -9.90 16.98 11.95
N SER A 210 -10.22 17.34 13.20
CA SER A 210 -9.47 16.90 14.38
C SER A 210 -10.15 15.70 15.06
N PHE A 211 -9.33 14.78 15.56
CA PHE A 211 -9.79 13.57 16.26
C PHE A 211 -9.30 13.53 17.71
N ASP A 212 -9.94 12.69 18.54
CA ASP A 212 -9.62 12.55 19.97
C ASP A 212 -8.20 12.03 20.25
N TYR A 213 -7.62 11.26 19.33
CA TYR A 213 -6.33 10.57 19.47
C TYR A 213 -5.49 10.77 18.22
N ASP A 214 -4.17 10.69 18.37
CA ASP A 214 -3.23 10.76 17.25
C ASP A 214 -3.51 9.66 16.22
N ILE A 215 -3.41 10.04 14.94
CA ILE A 215 -3.66 9.17 13.81
C ILE A 215 -2.40 8.36 13.54
N VAL A 216 -2.55 7.04 13.46
CA VAL A 216 -1.47 6.09 13.13
C VAL A 216 -1.43 5.83 11.63
N GLY A 217 -2.60 5.77 10.98
CA GLY A 217 -2.69 5.56 9.54
C GLY A 217 -4.11 5.69 9.01
N LEU A 218 -4.20 5.66 7.69
CA LEU A 218 -5.46 5.77 6.95
C LEU A 218 -5.69 4.53 6.11
N GLY A 219 -6.95 4.18 5.87
CA GLY A 219 -7.34 3.17 4.90
C GLY A 219 -8.58 3.61 4.14
N TYR A 220 -8.77 3.11 2.92
CA TYR A 220 -9.91 3.46 2.09
C TYR A 220 -10.52 2.21 1.46
N SER A 221 -11.81 1.99 1.69
CA SER A 221 -12.52 0.82 1.19
C SER A 221 -13.98 1.13 0.90
N GLY A 222 -14.47 0.71 -0.28
CA GLY A 222 -15.88 0.75 -0.66
C GLY A 222 -16.55 2.12 -0.47
N SER A 223 -15.91 3.21 -0.89
CA SER A 223 -16.32 4.62 -0.71
C SER A 223 -16.17 5.22 0.69
N THR A 224 -15.51 4.54 1.62
CA THR A 224 -15.33 5.01 3.01
C THR A 224 -13.86 5.20 3.35
N LEU A 225 -13.54 6.37 3.88
CA LEU A 225 -12.25 6.68 4.47
C LEU A 225 -12.25 6.25 5.93
N PHE A 226 -11.28 5.43 6.33
CA PHE A 226 -11.08 4.98 7.70
C PHE A 226 -9.87 5.68 8.30
N VAL A 227 -10.05 6.25 9.48
CA VAL A 227 -9.00 6.90 10.26
C VAL A 227 -8.68 6.01 11.46
N ILE A 228 -7.47 5.45 11.44
CA ILE A 228 -6.99 4.53 12.47
C ILE A 228 -6.09 5.31 13.41
N THR A 229 -6.39 5.24 14.71
CA THR A 229 -5.76 6.07 15.75
C THR A 229 -5.10 5.22 16.83
N GLU A 230 -4.40 5.89 17.75
CA GLU A 230 -3.87 5.29 19.00
C GLU A 230 -4.96 5.00 20.06
N GLY A 231 -6.24 5.18 19.72
CA GLY A 231 -7.37 4.93 20.62
C GLY A 231 -8.56 4.33 19.90
N THR A 232 -9.60 5.14 19.67
CA THR A 232 -10.80 4.70 18.96
C THR A 232 -10.73 5.03 17.47
N PRO A 233 -10.97 4.06 16.55
CA PRO A 233 -10.98 4.33 15.12
C PRO A 233 -12.26 5.06 14.69
N TYR A 234 -12.15 5.75 13.55
CA TYR A 234 -13.23 6.49 12.90
C TYR A 234 -13.39 6.05 11.46
N TYR A 235 -14.58 6.28 10.91
CA TYR A 235 -14.83 6.19 9.47
C TYR A 235 -15.59 7.42 9.01
N LEU A 236 -15.27 7.92 7.83
CA LEU A 236 -15.87 9.11 7.25
C LEU A 236 -16.75 8.69 6.08
N ILE A 237 -17.98 9.21 6.05
CA ILE A 237 -18.93 8.99 4.97
C ILE A 237 -19.10 10.31 4.22
N GLY A 238 -19.01 10.26 2.89
CA GLY A 238 -19.15 11.41 2.02
C GLY A 238 -18.51 11.11 0.66
N THR A 239 -18.92 11.84 -0.37
CA THR A 239 -18.36 11.67 -1.73
C THR A 239 -17.37 12.76 -2.09
N SER A 240 -17.39 13.89 -1.38
CA SER A 240 -16.52 15.05 -1.56
C SER A 240 -15.96 15.51 -0.21
N PRO A 241 -14.79 16.16 -0.18
CA PRO A 241 -14.17 16.67 1.07
C PRO A 241 -15.12 17.50 1.94
N GLU A 242 -15.87 18.41 1.32
CA GLU A 242 -16.91 19.27 1.93
C GLU A 242 -18.06 18.51 2.61
N THR A 243 -18.38 17.29 2.15
CA THR A 243 -19.52 16.50 2.67
C THR A 243 -19.07 15.36 3.60
N LEU A 244 -17.77 15.19 3.81
CA LEU A 244 -17.24 14.13 4.65
C LEU A 244 -17.62 14.38 6.11
N SER A 245 -18.25 13.38 6.72
CA SER A 245 -18.64 13.43 8.13
C SER A 245 -17.99 12.28 8.91
N PRO A 246 -17.19 12.58 9.95
CA PRO A 246 -16.56 11.55 10.76
C PRO A 246 -17.56 10.88 11.70
N LYS A 247 -17.53 9.55 11.73
CA LYS A 247 -18.28 8.72 12.67
C LYS A 247 -17.32 7.87 13.48
N ARG A 248 -17.47 7.96 14.80
CA ARG A 248 -16.71 7.17 15.76
C ARG A 248 -17.20 5.73 15.77
N ILE A 249 -16.29 4.78 15.70
CA ILE A 249 -16.63 3.37 15.93
C ILE A 249 -16.63 3.11 17.43
N GLN A 250 -17.62 2.33 17.90
CA GLN A 250 -17.71 1.95 19.31
C GLN A 250 -16.62 0.93 19.66
N GLY A 251 -15.93 1.19 20.77
CA GLY A 251 -14.86 0.33 21.30
C GLY A 251 -13.47 0.96 21.17
N PHE A 252 -12.55 0.47 22.01
CA PHE A 252 -11.18 0.93 22.09
C PHE A 252 -10.27 -0.08 21.40
N TYR A 253 -9.82 0.23 20.18
CA TYR A 253 -9.07 -0.66 19.31
C TYR A 253 -7.86 0.07 18.71
N PRO A 254 -6.88 0.44 19.55
CA PRO A 254 -5.76 1.27 19.12
C PRO A 254 -4.84 0.47 18.20
N CYS A 255 -4.27 1.14 17.19
CA CYS A 255 -3.38 0.49 16.23
C CYS A 255 -1.96 0.36 16.78
N ARG A 256 -1.37 -0.84 16.66
CA ARG A 256 0.01 -1.12 17.09
C ARG A 256 1.03 -0.90 15.99
N SER A 257 0.64 -1.09 14.72
CA SER A 257 1.56 -0.98 13.59
C SER A 257 0.90 -0.28 12.41
N LYS A 258 1.45 0.87 12.02
CA LYS A 258 1.09 1.57 10.77
C LYS A 258 1.21 0.67 9.54
N ARG A 259 2.26 -0.17 9.48
CA ARG A 259 2.52 -1.05 8.32
C ARG A 259 1.59 -2.25 8.26
N SER A 260 0.85 -2.55 9.34
CA SER A 260 -0.16 -3.61 9.36
C SER A 260 -1.49 -3.22 8.70
N ILE A 261 -1.70 -1.92 8.45
CA ILE A 261 -2.93 -1.35 7.91
C ILE A 261 -3.06 -1.74 6.44
N VAL A 262 -4.12 -2.46 6.10
CA VAL A 262 -4.38 -2.91 4.73
C VAL A 262 -5.84 -2.66 4.36
N SER A 263 -6.05 -1.97 3.25
CA SER A 263 -7.38 -1.76 2.68
C SER A 263 -7.81 -2.98 1.86
N THR A 264 -9.00 -3.50 2.15
CA THR A 264 -9.56 -4.70 1.50
C THR A 264 -11.00 -4.45 1.06
N PRO A 265 -11.58 -5.28 0.17
CA PRO A 265 -13.00 -5.17 -0.18
C PRO A 265 -13.97 -5.35 1.02
N ARG A 266 -13.51 -5.94 2.13
CA ARG A 266 -14.32 -6.18 3.34
C ARG A 266 -14.29 -5.02 4.34
N GLY A 267 -13.39 -4.05 4.12
CA GLY A 267 -13.05 -2.99 5.06
C GLY A 267 -11.54 -2.85 5.23
N VAL A 268 -11.09 -2.24 6.32
CA VAL A 268 -9.67 -2.05 6.62
C VAL A 268 -9.25 -2.99 7.73
N LEU A 269 -8.13 -3.68 7.52
CA LEU A 269 -7.51 -4.59 8.48
C LEU A 269 -6.31 -3.91 9.12
N TYR A 270 -6.11 -4.09 10.42
CA TYR A 270 -4.90 -3.63 11.12
C TYR A 270 -4.68 -4.39 12.43
N SER A 271 -3.44 -4.35 12.92
CA SER A 271 -3.01 -4.99 14.16
C SER A 271 -3.33 -4.11 15.39
N SER A 272 -3.97 -4.69 16.41
CA SER A 272 -4.26 -4.06 17.71
C SER A 272 -3.82 -4.98 18.87
N TYR A 273 -4.02 -4.56 20.13
CA TYR A 273 -3.71 -5.39 21.32
C TYR A 273 -4.58 -6.65 21.41
N GLU A 274 -5.85 -6.56 20.99
CA GLU A 274 -6.79 -7.69 21.07
C GLU A 274 -6.61 -8.71 19.94
N GLY A 275 -5.86 -8.36 18.90
CA GLY A 275 -5.74 -9.16 17.69
C GLY A 275 -5.72 -8.34 16.40
N LEU A 276 -5.77 -9.04 15.26
CA LEU A 276 -6.09 -8.46 13.96
C LEU A 276 -7.54 -7.95 13.92
N ILE A 277 -7.72 -6.65 13.73
CA ILE A 277 -9.01 -5.96 13.69
C ILE A 277 -9.44 -5.75 12.24
N LEU A 278 -10.71 -6.03 11.93
CA LEU A 278 -11.39 -5.62 10.72
C LEU A 278 -12.40 -4.52 11.05
N ILE A 279 -12.29 -3.36 10.42
CA ILE A 279 -13.26 -2.27 10.51
C ILE A 279 -13.99 -2.07 9.19
N ASN A 280 -15.30 -1.90 9.26
CA ASN A 280 -16.15 -1.50 8.15
C ASN A 280 -17.35 -0.68 8.67
N GLN A 281 -18.26 -0.29 7.77
CA GLN A 281 -19.44 0.49 8.15
C GLN A 281 -20.40 -0.25 9.11
N ASN A 282 -20.31 -1.58 9.20
CA ASN A 282 -21.14 -2.38 10.11
C ASN A 282 -20.55 -2.46 11.53
N GLY A 283 -19.28 -2.07 11.72
CA GLY A 283 -18.61 -2.06 13.01
C GLY A 283 -17.21 -2.67 13.00
N VAL A 284 -16.78 -3.12 14.17
CA VAL A 284 -15.48 -3.77 14.42
C VAL A 284 -15.66 -5.28 14.59
N GLN A 285 -14.74 -6.05 14.02
CA GLN A 285 -14.56 -7.46 14.29
C GLN A 285 -13.10 -7.77 14.64
N VAL A 286 -12.86 -8.50 15.74
CA VAL A 286 -11.55 -9.10 16.03
C VAL A 286 -11.47 -10.43 15.26
N VAL A 287 -10.72 -10.44 14.17
CA VAL A 287 -10.67 -11.57 13.22
C VAL A 287 -10.00 -12.80 13.85
N THR A 288 -9.00 -12.58 14.68
CA THR A 288 -8.16 -13.61 15.31
C THR A 288 -8.76 -14.23 16.57
N ALA A 289 -9.85 -13.66 17.12
CA ALA A 289 -10.41 -14.04 18.42
C ALA A 289 -10.86 -15.51 18.52
N LYS A 290 -11.13 -16.18 17.39
CA LYS A 290 -11.47 -17.61 17.37
C LYS A 290 -10.25 -18.54 17.51
N TYR A 291 -9.05 -18.03 17.20
CA TYR A 291 -7.82 -18.82 17.04
C TYR A 291 -6.82 -18.55 18.15
N LEU A 292 -6.70 -17.28 18.55
CA LEU A 292 -5.69 -16.81 19.48
C LEU A 292 -6.37 -16.05 20.61
N SER A 293 -5.88 -16.27 21.83
CA SER A 293 -6.15 -15.33 22.92
C SER A 293 -5.30 -14.06 22.72
N PRO A 294 -5.66 -12.92 23.34
CA PRO A 294 -4.83 -11.72 23.30
C PRO A 294 -3.39 -11.96 23.81
N THR A 295 -3.21 -12.88 24.76
CA THR A 295 -1.89 -13.26 25.25
C THR A 295 -1.07 -13.99 24.19
N ASP A 296 -1.69 -14.92 23.45
CA ASP A 296 -1.01 -15.64 22.37
C ASP A 296 -0.72 -14.71 21.17
N TRP A 297 -1.55 -13.69 20.98
CA TRP A 297 -1.37 -12.69 19.92
C TRP A 297 -0.09 -11.87 20.10
N GLU A 298 0.30 -11.56 21.33
CA GLU A 298 1.55 -10.82 21.61
C GLU A 298 2.81 -11.60 21.19
N GLU A 299 2.74 -12.94 21.04
CA GLU A 299 3.86 -13.73 20.50
C GLU A 299 4.23 -13.36 19.05
N TYR A 300 3.28 -12.80 18.31
CA TYR A 300 3.45 -12.33 16.93
C TYR A 300 3.93 -10.89 16.83
N GLU A 301 4.27 -10.26 17.96
CA GLU A 301 4.84 -8.92 18.05
C GLU A 301 4.04 -7.87 17.24
N PRO A 302 2.78 -7.58 17.64
CA PRO A 302 1.81 -6.85 16.81
C PRO A 302 2.23 -5.47 16.32
N GLU A 303 3.22 -4.85 16.97
CA GLU A 303 3.82 -3.56 16.62
C GLU A 303 4.82 -3.63 15.45
N PHE A 304 5.38 -4.80 15.16
CA PHE A 304 6.32 -5.03 14.06
C PHE A 304 5.68 -5.73 12.85
N ILE A 305 4.38 -6.00 12.91
CA ILE A 305 3.64 -6.60 11.79
C ILE A 305 3.60 -5.61 10.62
N HIS A 306 3.92 -6.08 9.42
CA HIS A 306 3.49 -5.45 8.19
C HIS A 306 2.54 -6.36 7.41
N GLY A 307 1.50 -5.75 6.83
CA GLY A 307 0.36 -6.45 6.27
C GLY A 307 0.33 -6.41 4.75
N GLN A 308 -0.16 -7.46 4.12
CA GLN A 308 -0.53 -7.49 2.71
C GLN A 308 -1.83 -8.27 2.50
N TYR A 309 -2.67 -7.82 1.57
CA TYR A 309 -3.87 -8.54 1.16
C TYR A 309 -3.72 -9.12 -0.23
N TYR A 310 -4.01 -10.41 -0.38
CA TYR A 310 -3.96 -11.14 -1.64
C TYR A 310 -4.88 -12.37 -1.60
N GLY A 311 -5.69 -12.58 -2.63
CA GLY A 311 -6.54 -13.77 -2.76
C GLY A 311 -7.49 -14.01 -1.59
N ASP A 312 -8.12 -12.95 -1.07
CA ASP A 312 -8.96 -12.99 0.14
C ASP A 312 -8.26 -13.56 1.39
N LYS A 313 -6.93 -13.39 1.42
CA LYS A 313 -6.08 -13.70 2.56
C LYS A 313 -5.35 -12.44 3.03
N TYR A 314 -5.22 -12.30 4.34
CA TYR A 314 -4.32 -11.34 4.97
C TYR A 314 -3.01 -12.04 5.34
N PHE A 315 -1.90 -11.48 4.90
CA PHE A 315 -0.55 -11.90 5.25
C PHE A 315 0.00 -10.90 6.26
N GLY A 316 0.35 -11.37 7.45
CA GLY A 316 1.03 -10.59 8.47
C GLY A 316 2.46 -11.08 8.64
N PHE A 317 3.41 -10.28 8.20
CA PHE A 317 4.83 -10.54 8.29
C PHE A 317 5.40 -9.82 9.51
N TYR A 318 6.10 -10.54 10.39
CA TYR A 318 6.68 -9.97 11.61
C TYR A 318 8.14 -10.38 11.75
N SER A 319 8.96 -9.43 12.18
CA SER A 319 10.38 -9.65 12.45
C SER A 319 10.86 -8.68 13.53
N ASN A 320 11.05 -9.19 14.74
CA ASN A 320 11.84 -8.52 15.77
C ASN A 320 12.56 -9.59 16.61
N ALA A 321 12.03 -9.98 17.77
CA ALA A 321 12.56 -11.12 18.52
C ALA A 321 12.12 -12.45 17.89
N ASN A 322 10.90 -12.47 17.36
CA ASN A 322 10.35 -13.59 16.60
C ASN A 322 10.30 -13.23 15.12
N VAL A 323 10.40 -14.24 14.26
CA VAL A 323 10.44 -14.06 12.81
C VAL A 323 9.48 -15.04 12.17
N GLY A 324 8.55 -14.54 11.37
CA GLY A 324 7.63 -15.39 10.64
C GLY A 324 6.57 -14.64 9.86
N THR A 325 5.65 -15.41 9.31
CA THR A 325 4.46 -14.92 8.61
C THR A 325 3.26 -15.68 9.14
N PHE A 326 2.14 -15.02 9.36
CA PHE A 326 0.86 -15.68 9.47
C PHE A 326 -0.05 -15.29 8.30
N ILE A 327 -0.96 -16.18 7.96
CA ILE A 327 -1.94 -16.01 6.91
C ILE A 327 -3.30 -16.28 7.52
N PHE A 328 -4.19 -15.29 7.41
CA PHE A 328 -5.61 -15.46 7.69
C PHE A 328 -6.39 -15.52 6.38
N ASP A 329 -7.08 -16.64 6.16
CA ASP A 329 -7.93 -16.86 4.99
C ASP A 329 -9.38 -16.56 5.33
N PHE A 330 -9.95 -15.51 4.71
CA PHE A 330 -11.34 -15.10 4.96
C PHE A 330 -12.37 -16.02 4.30
N VAL A 331 -11.99 -16.81 3.30
CA VAL A 331 -12.88 -17.74 2.58
C VAL A 331 -13.01 -19.04 3.36
N ASN A 332 -11.89 -19.62 3.75
CA ASN A 332 -11.85 -20.89 4.46
C ASN A 332 -11.99 -20.75 5.98
N ASP A 333 -11.90 -19.52 6.51
CA ASP A 333 -11.81 -19.24 7.96
C ASP A 333 -10.70 -20.09 8.58
N THR A 334 -9.48 -19.93 8.08
CA THR A 334 -8.30 -20.67 8.54
C THR A 334 -7.15 -19.74 8.91
N TRP A 335 -6.39 -20.18 9.91
CA TRP A 335 -5.17 -19.54 10.37
C TRP A 335 -3.98 -20.46 10.09
N THR A 336 -3.01 -19.95 9.34
CA THR A 336 -1.80 -20.68 8.96
C THR A 336 -0.57 -19.86 9.31
N THR A 337 0.48 -20.50 9.81
CA THR A 337 1.76 -19.86 10.09
C THR A 337 2.85 -20.43 9.19
N ILE A 338 3.76 -19.57 8.74
CA ILE A 338 4.93 -19.90 7.94
C ILE A 338 6.16 -19.41 8.71
N ASN A 339 7.17 -20.26 8.83
CA ASN A 339 8.44 -19.97 9.50
C ASN A 339 9.43 -19.15 8.63
N LYS A 340 8.89 -18.33 7.73
CA LYS A 340 9.66 -17.44 6.85
C LYS A 340 9.15 -16.02 7.02
N TYR A 341 10.06 -15.07 6.97
CA TYR A 341 9.75 -13.65 6.92
C TYR A 341 10.08 -13.12 5.53
N TYR A 342 9.30 -12.16 5.08
CA TYR A 342 9.48 -11.44 3.83
C TYR A 342 9.58 -9.96 4.14
N GLN A 343 10.60 -9.28 3.62
CA GLN A 343 10.85 -7.87 3.91
C GLN A 343 9.85 -6.95 3.20
N ALA A 344 9.42 -7.35 2.00
CA ALA A 344 8.53 -6.58 1.17
C ALA A 344 7.67 -7.51 0.30
N SER A 345 6.45 -7.05 0.03
CA SER A 345 5.51 -7.69 -0.87
C SER A 345 4.96 -6.68 -1.86
N TYR A 346 4.71 -7.11 -3.09
CA TYR A 346 4.08 -6.28 -4.10
C TYR A 346 3.02 -7.07 -4.85
N ARG A 347 1.79 -6.52 -4.89
CA ARG A 347 0.69 -7.10 -5.67
C ARG A 347 0.61 -6.40 -7.01
N ARG A 348 0.86 -7.14 -8.09
CA ARG A 348 0.67 -6.63 -9.45
C ARG A 348 -0.78 -6.82 -9.89
N ILE A 349 -1.54 -5.73 -9.90
CA ILE A 349 -2.98 -5.74 -10.19
C ILE A 349 -3.28 -6.34 -11.57
N ALA A 350 -2.53 -5.94 -12.61
CA ALA A 350 -2.78 -6.38 -13.99
C ALA A 350 -2.63 -7.89 -14.23
N GLN A 351 -1.79 -8.57 -13.44
CA GLN A 351 -1.53 -10.00 -13.58
C GLN A 351 -2.22 -10.82 -12.48
N GLY A 352 -2.75 -10.17 -11.44
CA GLY A 352 -3.34 -10.86 -10.30
C GLY A 352 -2.33 -11.66 -9.49
N SER A 353 -1.05 -11.30 -9.51
CA SER A 353 0.05 -12.03 -8.87
C SER A 353 0.67 -11.25 -7.70
N MET A 354 1.17 -11.96 -6.69
CA MET A 354 1.92 -11.36 -5.58
C MET A 354 3.39 -11.74 -5.66
N TYR A 355 4.27 -10.74 -5.57
CA TYR A 355 5.72 -10.90 -5.53
C TYR A 355 6.26 -10.61 -4.14
N LEU A 356 7.33 -11.30 -3.78
CA LEU A 356 7.95 -11.25 -2.45
C LEU A 356 9.47 -11.13 -2.56
N ILE A 357 10.07 -10.45 -1.58
CA ILE A 357 11.51 -10.33 -1.39
C ILE A 357 11.83 -10.73 0.05
N TYR A 358 12.84 -11.59 0.24
CA TYR A 358 13.21 -12.08 1.58
C TYR A 358 13.93 -11.02 2.40
N SER A 359 14.91 -10.34 1.80
CA SER A 359 15.73 -9.34 2.50
C SER A 359 16.05 -8.15 1.60
N ALA A 360 16.42 -7.02 2.21
CA ALA A 360 16.76 -5.81 1.46
C ALA A 360 17.98 -5.97 0.54
N SER A 361 18.86 -6.94 0.80
CA SER A 361 20.03 -7.25 -0.02
C SER A 361 19.75 -8.31 -1.09
N ASP A 362 18.55 -8.87 -1.11
CA ASP A 362 18.17 -9.89 -2.08
C ASP A 362 17.87 -9.23 -3.43
N THR A 363 18.58 -9.69 -4.47
CA THR A 363 18.40 -9.21 -5.84
C THR A 363 17.35 -10.01 -6.61
N THR A 364 16.75 -11.03 -5.98
CA THR A 364 15.79 -11.92 -6.60
C THR A 364 14.35 -11.63 -6.15
N ILE A 365 13.47 -11.39 -7.11
CA ILE A 365 12.04 -11.22 -6.90
C ILE A 365 11.38 -12.58 -7.08
N ARG A 366 10.64 -13.05 -6.08
CA ARG A 366 9.94 -14.35 -6.14
C ARG A 366 8.45 -14.17 -6.28
N LEU A 367 7.82 -15.08 -6.99
CA LEU A 367 6.36 -15.15 -7.14
C LEU A 367 5.78 -16.02 -6.01
N TRP A 368 4.74 -15.52 -5.33
CA TRP A 368 3.95 -16.31 -4.40
C TRP A 368 3.25 -17.45 -5.15
N GLU A 369 3.38 -18.69 -4.64
CA GLU A 369 2.88 -19.90 -5.32
C GLU A 369 3.41 -20.03 -6.76
N GLY A 370 4.64 -19.58 -7.01
CA GLY A 370 5.27 -19.68 -8.33
C GLY A 370 5.84 -21.06 -8.66
N ASP A 371 6.18 -21.86 -7.64
CA ASP A 371 6.67 -23.22 -7.81
C ASP A 371 5.48 -24.19 -7.86
N ARG A 372 5.40 -24.98 -8.94
CA ARG A 372 4.32 -25.94 -9.18
C ARG A 372 4.60 -27.33 -8.65
N TYR A 373 5.84 -27.61 -8.27
CA TYR A 373 6.30 -28.92 -7.87
C TYR A 373 6.64 -28.96 -6.39
N ASN A 374 7.28 -27.91 -5.86
CA ASN A 374 7.77 -27.90 -4.48
C ASN A 374 6.87 -27.12 -3.53
N TYR A 375 5.93 -27.84 -2.92
CA TYR A 375 5.08 -27.30 -1.85
C TYR A 375 5.84 -27.17 -0.53
N PHE A 376 5.37 -26.27 0.35
CA PHE A 376 5.90 -26.20 1.71
C PHE A 376 5.48 -27.42 2.54
N TYR A 377 6.43 -27.93 3.31
CA TYR A 377 6.17 -28.95 4.32
C TYR A 377 5.23 -28.36 5.38
N TYR A 378 4.03 -28.92 5.51
CA TYR A 378 3.06 -28.45 6.48
C TYR A 378 3.11 -29.28 7.76
N THR A 379 2.66 -28.67 8.84
CA THR A 379 2.34 -29.36 10.09
C THR A 379 0.99 -28.86 10.56
N TRP A 380 0.03 -29.77 10.67
CA TRP A 380 -1.29 -29.52 11.19
C TRP A 380 -1.47 -30.26 12.51
N LYS A 381 -2.07 -29.59 13.50
CA LYS A 381 -2.37 -30.19 14.79
C LYS A 381 -3.82 -29.90 15.17
N SER A 382 -4.54 -30.93 15.57
CA SER A 382 -5.93 -30.80 16.00
C SER A 382 -6.05 -30.08 17.34
N LYS A 383 -7.24 -29.55 17.63
CA LYS A 383 -7.59 -29.20 19.01
C LYS A 383 -7.54 -30.43 19.93
N LYS A 384 -7.52 -30.17 21.24
CA LYS A 384 -7.66 -31.20 22.29
C LYS A 384 -9.11 -31.69 22.35
N TYR A 385 -9.32 -32.95 21.98
CA TYR A 385 -10.61 -33.62 22.18
C TYR A 385 -10.67 -34.22 23.58
N LEU A 386 -11.70 -33.86 24.35
CA LEU A 386 -11.98 -34.47 25.65
C LEU A 386 -13.08 -35.51 25.50
N LEU A 387 -12.72 -36.78 25.69
CA LEU A 387 -13.65 -37.91 25.63
C LEU A 387 -14.47 -38.04 26.92
N LYS A 388 -15.69 -38.57 26.82
CA LYS A 388 -16.58 -38.80 27.97
C LYS A 388 -16.01 -39.81 28.97
N GLN A 389 -15.19 -40.75 28.49
CA GLN A 389 -14.59 -41.81 29.27
C GLN A 389 -13.18 -42.12 28.75
N ASP A 390 -12.41 -42.88 29.55
CA ASP A 390 -11.08 -43.34 29.17
C ASP A 390 -11.19 -44.38 28.07
N THR A 391 -10.90 -43.95 26.85
CA THR A 391 -11.02 -44.79 25.65
C THR A 391 -9.62 -45.12 25.14
N GLY A 392 -9.42 -46.36 24.69
CA GLY A 392 -8.23 -46.76 23.95
C GLY A 392 -8.56 -46.93 22.47
N PHE A 393 -7.67 -46.46 21.60
CA PHE A 393 -7.77 -46.67 20.16
C PHE A 393 -6.78 -47.75 19.74
N THR A 394 -7.17 -48.62 18.82
CA THR A 394 -6.34 -49.76 18.40
C THR A 394 -5.84 -49.63 16.96
N CYS A 395 -6.53 -48.83 16.14
CA CYS A 395 -6.22 -48.65 14.73
C CYS A 395 -6.47 -47.22 14.27
N GLY A 396 -5.78 -46.83 13.20
CA GLY A 396 -6.00 -45.59 12.50
C GLY A 396 -5.83 -45.75 10.99
N GLN A 397 -6.38 -44.79 10.26
CA GLN A 397 -6.28 -44.67 8.81
C GLN A 397 -6.13 -43.21 8.43
N ILE A 398 -5.31 -42.95 7.42
CA ILE A 398 -5.17 -41.64 6.78
C ILE A 398 -5.62 -41.77 5.33
N ILE A 399 -6.55 -40.91 4.95
CA ILE A 399 -7.08 -40.79 3.59
C ILE A 399 -6.51 -39.52 2.99
N VAL A 400 -5.73 -39.69 1.94
CA VAL A 400 -5.06 -38.60 1.22
C VAL A 400 -5.86 -38.17 0.01
N ASP A 401 -5.47 -37.05 -0.60
CA ASP A 401 -5.88 -36.80 -1.97
C ASP A 401 -5.07 -37.67 -2.94
N GLN A 402 -5.68 -38.76 -3.44
CA GLN A 402 -4.99 -39.74 -4.28
C GLN A 402 -4.48 -39.14 -5.59
N GLU A 403 -5.17 -38.13 -6.13
CA GLU A 403 -4.77 -37.49 -7.38
C GLU A 403 -3.46 -36.72 -7.18
N GLU A 404 -3.39 -35.89 -6.14
CA GLU A 404 -2.18 -35.14 -5.79
C GLU A 404 -1.04 -36.05 -5.33
N TYR A 405 -1.35 -37.09 -4.57
CA TYR A 405 -0.36 -38.10 -4.16
C TYR A 405 0.32 -38.75 -5.37
N ASN A 406 -0.46 -39.17 -6.38
CA ASN A 406 0.08 -39.78 -7.58
C ASN A 406 0.88 -38.76 -8.42
N LYS A 407 0.39 -37.53 -8.57
CA LYS A 407 1.12 -36.47 -9.30
C LYS A 407 2.52 -36.23 -8.71
N VAL A 408 2.64 -36.19 -7.39
CA VAL A 408 3.94 -36.01 -6.72
C VAL A 408 4.85 -37.21 -6.98
N LEU A 409 4.34 -38.44 -6.87
CA LEU A 409 5.13 -39.64 -7.19
C LEU A 409 5.61 -39.65 -8.63
N ASP A 410 4.72 -39.35 -9.58
CA ASP A 410 5.05 -39.31 -11.01
C ASP A 410 6.12 -38.26 -11.29
N SER A 411 6.02 -37.06 -10.68
CA SER A 411 7.01 -35.99 -10.83
C SER A 411 8.39 -36.38 -10.29
N ILE A 412 8.45 -37.07 -9.14
CA ILE A 412 9.71 -37.57 -8.57
C ILE A 412 10.34 -38.63 -9.49
N VAL A 413 9.53 -39.54 -10.03
CA VAL A 413 10.00 -40.60 -10.94
C VAL A 413 10.50 -40.02 -12.25
N ASP A 414 9.79 -39.05 -12.82
CA ASP A 414 10.17 -38.37 -14.06
C ASP A 414 11.51 -37.63 -13.90
N ASP A 415 11.70 -36.89 -12.80
CA ASP A 415 12.98 -36.22 -12.52
C ASP A 415 14.13 -37.23 -12.37
N GLN A 416 13.95 -38.31 -11.61
CA GLN A 416 14.98 -39.37 -11.47
C GLN A 416 15.33 -40.04 -12.81
N TYR A 417 14.33 -40.22 -13.68
CA TYR A 417 14.53 -40.75 -15.02
C TYR A 417 15.31 -39.78 -15.91
N ILE A 418 14.96 -38.50 -15.89
CA ILE A 418 15.66 -37.43 -16.62
C ILE A 418 17.10 -37.29 -16.12
N GLU A 419 17.34 -37.29 -14.81
CA GLU A 419 18.69 -37.28 -14.23
C GLU A 419 19.56 -38.43 -14.75
N THR A 420 18.98 -39.63 -14.82
CA THR A 420 19.69 -40.82 -15.32
C THR A 420 20.05 -40.67 -16.81
N ILE A 421 19.16 -40.14 -17.64
CA ILE A 421 19.43 -39.86 -19.05
C ILE A 421 20.49 -38.77 -19.18
N ASN A 422 20.34 -37.65 -18.47
CA ASN A 422 21.26 -36.53 -18.51
C ASN A 422 22.66 -36.96 -18.06
N ALA A 423 22.78 -37.79 -17.02
CA ALA A 423 24.05 -38.36 -16.59
C ALA A 423 24.69 -39.24 -17.67
N ALA A 424 23.89 -40.02 -18.41
CA ALA A 424 24.38 -40.83 -19.52
C ALA A 424 24.88 -39.95 -20.68
N ILE A 425 24.13 -38.91 -21.07
CA ILE A 425 24.52 -37.94 -22.10
C ILE A 425 25.80 -37.23 -21.67
N TRP A 426 25.86 -36.75 -20.43
CA TRP A 426 27.03 -36.07 -19.87
C TRP A 426 28.28 -36.96 -19.89
N ALA A 427 28.11 -38.26 -19.59
CA ALA A 427 29.20 -39.22 -19.64
C ALA A 427 29.74 -39.48 -21.06
N THR A 428 28.94 -39.24 -22.11
CA THR A 428 29.44 -39.34 -23.49
C THR A 428 30.41 -38.21 -23.86
N GLY A 429 30.34 -37.07 -23.15
CA GLY A 429 31.17 -35.90 -23.41
C GLY A 429 30.76 -35.08 -24.65
N ASP A 430 29.68 -35.46 -25.34
CA ASP A 430 29.11 -34.72 -26.46
C ASP A 430 27.75 -34.15 -26.06
N LEU A 431 27.77 -32.90 -25.58
CA LEU A 431 26.58 -32.16 -25.17
C LEU A 431 25.89 -31.46 -26.34
N GLN A 432 26.44 -31.60 -27.56
CA GLN A 432 25.98 -30.92 -28.78
C GLN A 432 25.95 -29.39 -28.64
N ASP A 433 26.86 -28.85 -27.83
CA ASP A 433 26.95 -27.44 -27.42
C ASP A 433 27.99 -26.62 -28.20
N THR A 434 28.67 -27.26 -29.17
CA THR A 434 29.75 -26.66 -29.96
C THR A 434 29.25 -26.12 -31.30
N PHE A 435 29.77 -24.95 -31.68
CA PHE A 435 29.37 -24.31 -32.94
C PHE A 435 29.83 -25.13 -34.16
N ASN A 436 28.92 -25.36 -35.12
CA ASN A 436 29.17 -26.03 -36.41
C ASN A 436 29.40 -27.56 -36.35
N THR A 437 28.87 -28.24 -35.33
CA THR A 437 28.87 -29.72 -35.23
C THR A 437 27.56 -30.38 -35.67
N LYS A 438 26.49 -29.60 -35.90
CA LYS A 438 25.17 -30.06 -36.35
C LYS A 438 24.72 -29.41 -37.65
N GLU A 439 23.74 -30.04 -38.30
CA GLU A 439 23.09 -29.53 -39.50
C GLU A 439 22.28 -28.25 -39.20
N PHE A 440 22.07 -27.43 -40.22
CA PHE A 440 21.30 -26.20 -40.06
C PHE A 440 19.83 -26.54 -39.74
N ASN A 441 19.27 -25.89 -38.71
CA ASN A 441 17.89 -26.08 -38.23
C ASN A 441 17.62 -27.45 -37.56
N ASP A 442 18.66 -28.07 -36.98
CA ASP A 442 18.56 -29.30 -36.17
C ASP A 442 18.28 -28.99 -34.69
N ASP A 443 19.08 -28.09 -34.08
CA ASP A 443 18.99 -27.74 -32.66
C ASP A 443 18.84 -26.22 -32.43
N GLU A 444 18.36 -25.84 -31.24
CA GLU A 444 18.22 -24.43 -30.83
C GLU A 444 19.60 -23.76 -30.64
N PHE A 445 19.68 -22.46 -30.97
CA PHE A 445 20.88 -21.69 -30.74
C PHE A 445 21.14 -21.52 -29.23
N ASN A 446 22.33 -21.90 -28.74
CA ASN A 446 22.66 -22.06 -27.31
C ASN A 446 21.86 -23.15 -26.57
N GLY A 447 21.26 -24.12 -27.28
CA GLY A 447 20.65 -25.30 -26.68
C GLY A 447 21.68 -26.33 -26.19
N SER A 448 21.19 -27.39 -25.57
CA SER A 448 21.98 -28.56 -25.14
C SER A 448 21.17 -29.83 -25.38
N ALA A 449 21.85 -30.97 -25.55
CA ALA A 449 21.21 -32.28 -25.62
C ALA A 449 20.59 -32.74 -24.27
N LEU A 450 20.85 -32.02 -23.17
CA LEU A 450 20.28 -32.31 -21.85
C LEU A 450 18.78 -31.98 -21.81
N LEU A 451 18.02 -32.84 -21.17
CA LEU A 451 16.59 -32.63 -20.90
C LEU A 451 16.43 -31.73 -19.67
N ASP A 452 15.41 -30.87 -19.68
CA ASP A 452 15.07 -30.03 -18.53
C ASP A 452 14.56 -30.87 -17.36
N ILE A 453 15.07 -30.59 -16.16
CA ILE A 453 14.65 -31.22 -14.91
C ILE A 453 13.75 -30.25 -14.12
N ASN A 454 12.71 -30.77 -13.45
CA ASN A 454 11.78 -29.94 -12.67
C ASN A 454 12.31 -29.57 -11.27
N ASP A 455 13.37 -30.23 -10.81
CA ASP A 455 14.01 -30.05 -9.50
C ASP A 455 13.03 -30.29 -8.33
N VAL A 456 12.33 -31.44 -8.38
CA VAL A 456 11.36 -31.86 -7.37
C VAL A 456 12.10 -32.32 -6.10
N ALA A 457 12.00 -31.53 -5.04
CA ALA A 457 12.64 -31.73 -3.74
C ALA A 457 11.67 -32.17 -2.62
N ILE A 458 10.43 -32.53 -2.97
CA ILE A 458 9.40 -33.01 -2.03
C ILE A 458 9.29 -34.53 -2.02
N ASP A 459 8.63 -35.08 -1.00
CA ASP A 459 8.31 -36.51 -0.89
C ASP A 459 6.80 -36.76 -0.72
N ALA A 460 6.39 -38.01 -0.89
CA ALA A 460 5.02 -38.44 -0.70
C ALA A 460 4.74 -39.00 0.72
N GLU A 461 5.69 -38.86 1.64
CA GLU A 461 5.58 -39.42 2.98
C GLU A 461 4.74 -38.52 3.90
N ILE A 462 3.90 -39.15 4.73
CA ILE A 462 3.09 -38.45 5.72
C ILE A 462 3.46 -38.93 7.10
N LEU A 463 3.81 -37.99 7.98
CA LEU A 463 4.07 -38.25 9.38
C LEU A 463 2.78 -38.09 10.20
N PHE A 464 2.30 -39.21 10.75
CA PHE A 464 1.20 -39.23 11.71
C PHE A 464 1.74 -39.29 13.13
N SER A 465 1.27 -38.38 13.98
CA SER A 465 1.56 -38.37 15.41
C SER A 465 0.27 -38.36 16.23
N LEU A 466 0.19 -39.24 17.23
CA LEU A 466 -0.92 -39.31 18.16
C LEU A 466 -0.47 -38.99 19.57
N TRP A 467 -1.18 -38.07 20.21
CA TRP A 467 -0.99 -37.69 21.61
C TRP A 467 -2.19 -38.12 22.43
N VAL A 468 -1.90 -38.75 23.57
CA VAL A 468 -2.91 -39.16 24.56
C VAL A 468 -2.48 -38.65 25.92
N ASP A 469 -3.35 -37.82 26.52
CA ASP A 469 -3.13 -37.13 27.79
C ASP A 469 -1.79 -36.36 27.82
N ASN A 470 -1.58 -35.51 26.81
CA ASN A 470 -0.37 -34.70 26.60
C ASN A 470 0.94 -35.50 26.43
N THR A 471 0.87 -36.81 26.18
CA THR A 471 2.06 -37.63 25.89
C THR A 471 1.98 -38.17 24.46
N LYS A 472 3.03 -37.97 23.66
CA LYS A 472 3.17 -38.57 22.32
C LYS A 472 3.30 -40.08 22.44
N ILE A 473 2.43 -40.84 21.77
CA ILE A 473 2.35 -42.30 21.93
C ILE A 473 2.62 -43.07 20.65
N LEU A 474 2.45 -42.39 19.52
CA LEU A 474 2.75 -42.92 18.20
C LEU A 474 3.29 -41.77 17.37
N GLU A 475 4.35 -42.06 16.64
CA GLU A 475 4.87 -41.27 15.54
C GLU A 475 5.24 -42.27 14.46
N ARG A 476 4.61 -42.15 13.29
CA ARG A 476 4.75 -43.12 12.22
C ARG A 476 4.62 -42.46 10.87
N THR A 477 5.54 -42.78 9.97
CA THR A 477 5.40 -42.52 8.55
C THR A 477 4.38 -43.47 7.94
N VAL A 478 3.39 -42.92 7.26
CA VAL A 478 2.34 -43.66 6.56
C VAL A 478 2.31 -43.25 5.09
N THR A 479 1.95 -44.21 4.25
CA THR A 479 1.61 -43.99 2.85
C THR A 479 0.09 -43.99 2.68
N ALA A 480 -0.37 -43.45 1.54
CA ALA A 480 -1.78 -43.32 1.18
C ALA A 480 -2.62 -44.57 1.53
N ASP A 481 -3.77 -44.36 2.16
CA ASP A 481 -4.82 -45.35 2.46
C ASP A 481 -4.38 -46.58 3.27
N SER A 482 -3.20 -46.55 3.88
CA SER A 482 -2.71 -47.67 4.70
C SER A 482 -3.31 -47.66 6.11
N TYR A 483 -3.85 -48.81 6.54
CA TYR A 483 -4.26 -49.04 7.91
C TYR A 483 -3.04 -49.29 8.80
N PHE A 484 -3.03 -48.70 9.99
CA PHE A 484 -1.97 -48.92 10.96
C PHE A 484 -2.50 -49.19 12.36
N ARG A 485 -1.74 -49.97 13.14
CA ARG A 485 -2.03 -50.25 14.54
C ARG A 485 -1.54 -49.12 15.43
N ILE A 486 -2.33 -48.79 16.45
CA ILE A 486 -2.00 -47.84 17.49
C ILE A 486 -1.54 -48.61 18.73
N PRO A 487 -0.44 -48.22 19.39
CA PRO A 487 -0.01 -48.83 20.64
C PRO A 487 -1.10 -48.75 21.71
N PRO A 488 -1.28 -49.80 22.54
CA PRO A 488 -2.35 -49.84 23.53
C PRO A 488 -2.13 -48.75 24.59
N LYS A 489 -2.93 -47.69 24.53
CA LYS A 489 -3.02 -46.68 25.58
C LYS A 489 -4.42 -46.14 25.68
N ARG A 490 -4.91 -46.00 26.91
CA ARG A 490 -6.18 -45.36 27.22
C ARG A 490 -5.92 -43.95 27.70
N GLY A 491 -6.82 -43.05 27.37
CA GLY A 491 -6.81 -41.69 27.89
C GLY A 491 -8.07 -40.93 27.56
N ARG A 492 -8.14 -39.69 28.03
CA ARG A 492 -9.30 -38.82 27.83
C ARG A 492 -9.04 -37.69 26.87
N ARG A 493 -7.80 -37.19 26.82
CA ARG A 493 -7.42 -36.08 25.94
C ARG A 493 -6.68 -36.61 24.75
N ILE A 494 -7.23 -36.38 23.56
CA ILE A 494 -6.66 -36.86 22.30
C ILE A 494 -6.32 -35.68 21.41
N GLU A 495 -5.14 -35.72 20.81
CA GLU A 495 -4.72 -34.80 19.74
C GLU A 495 -4.04 -35.58 18.64
N ILE A 496 -4.34 -35.20 17.39
CA ILE A 496 -3.70 -35.75 16.20
C ILE A 496 -2.84 -34.65 15.59
N GLN A 497 -1.63 -35.02 15.17
CA GLN A 497 -0.76 -34.17 14.37
C GLN A 497 -0.42 -34.89 13.07
N LEU A 498 -0.48 -34.14 11.98
CA LEU A 498 -0.20 -34.58 10.61
C LEU A 498 0.86 -33.64 10.04
N SER A 499 1.90 -34.20 9.43
CA SER A 499 2.94 -33.42 8.77
C SER A 499 3.34 -34.08 7.46
N GLY A 500 3.67 -33.30 6.44
CA GLY A 500 4.00 -33.82 5.11
C GLY A 500 3.91 -32.75 4.02
N TYR A 501 3.99 -33.17 2.76
CA TYR A 501 3.75 -32.33 1.58
C TYR A 501 2.38 -32.58 0.95
N ILE A 502 1.85 -33.79 1.11
CA ILE A 502 0.62 -34.23 0.42
C ILE A 502 -0.63 -33.76 1.17
N PRO A 503 -1.63 -33.18 0.48
CA PRO A 503 -2.92 -32.85 1.07
C PRO A 503 -3.64 -34.07 1.67
N ILE A 504 -4.04 -33.98 2.93
CA ILE A 504 -4.79 -35.04 3.64
C ILE A 504 -6.27 -34.66 3.70
N ARG A 505 -7.14 -35.56 3.25
CA ARG A 505 -8.59 -35.37 3.29
C ARG A 505 -9.19 -35.76 4.64
N ARG A 506 -8.69 -36.84 5.26
CA ARG A 506 -9.22 -37.33 6.54
C ARG A 506 -8.19 -38.13 7.33
N ALA A 507 -8.19 -37.94 8.65
CA ALA A 507 -7.52 -38.83 9.59
C ALA A 507 -8.56 -39.46 10.52
N ILE A 508 -8.52 -40.78 10.66
CA ILE A 508 -9.47 -41.57 11.44
C ILE A 508 -8.69 -42.40 12.46
N ILE A 509 -9.19 -42.43 13.70
CA ILE A 509 -8.74 -43.35 14.75
C ILE A 509 -9.96 -44.08 15.30
N ALA A 510 -9.84 -45.37 15.57
CA ALA A 510 -10.96 -46.22 15.96
C ALA A 510 -10.58 -47.26 17.02
N GLN A 511 -11.59 -47.85 17.67
CA GLN A 511 -11.39 -48.89 18.69
C GLN A 511 -11.26 -50.28 18.08
N SER A 512 -11.84 -50.49 16.89
CA SER A 512 -11.71 -51.72 16.12
C SER A 512 -11.51 -51.42 14.63
N PRO A 513 -10.89 -52.33 13.86
CA PRO A 513 -10.81 -52.20 12.41
C PRO A 513 -12.16 -52.17 11.68
N GLU A 514 -13.23 -52.67 12.30
CA GLU A 514 -14.59 -52.62 11.72
C GLU A 514 -15.22 -51.22 11.76
N GLU A 515 -14.67 -50.32 12.59
CA GLU A 515 -15.11 -48.93 12.74
C GLU A 515 -14.39 -47.97 11.77
N LEU A 516 -13.36 -48.44 11.06
CA LEU A 516 -12.67 -47.69 9.99
C LEU A 516 -13.36 -47.95 8.65
#